data_AF-A0A1A6G3S2-F1
#
_entry.id   AF-A0A1A6G3S2-F1
#
_cell.length_a   1.000
_cell.length_b   1.000
_cell.length_c   1.000
_cell.angle_alpha   90.00
_cell.angle_beta   90.00
_cell.angle_gamma   90.00
#
_symmetry.space_group_name_H-M   'P 1'
#
loop_
_entity.id
_entity.type
_entity.pdbx_description
1 polymer ?
#
loop_
_entity_poly.entity_id
_entity_poly.type
_entity_poly.pdbx_seq_one_letter_code
_entity_poly.pdbx_strand_id
1 'polypeptide(L)'
;AITSSDQRTSGSEIILLTDGEDNQISSCFEAVKHSGAIIHTIALGPQAAQELERLSTMTGGLRFYANKDLTDLINAFSGISSGSGSISEQALQLESKTLNIGGRKQITGTVPVDSTIGNDTFFVVTWTVQKPEIVLQDPKGKKYKTSDFKDDKLNIRSARLQIPGIAETGTWTYSLFNKDAKSQLLAVTVTTRARSPTTPPVIATAHMNQNTAQYPSPMIVYARVSQGFLPVLGANVTAIIEAENGHRVTLELWDNGAGKIILNPPRPEIQEAEATVEDFSRLTSGGSFTVSGAPPGGDHAPVFPPNRVTDLEAEFNGDHLHLTWTAPGKVLDRGR
;
A
#
# COMPACT_ATOMS: atom_id res chain seq x y z
N ALA A 1 8.87 -17.87 17.83
CA ALA A 1 9.72 -19.01 18.24
C ALA A 1 10.59 -19.37 17.04
N ILE A 2 11.88 -19.06 17.10
CA ILE A 2 12.83 -19.59 16.12
C ILE A 2 13.31 -20.90 16.74
N THR A 3 12.67 -22.00 16.36
CA THR A 3 13.15 -23.34 16.71
C THR A 3 14.42 -23.58 15.91
N SER A 4 15.53 -23.81 16.59
CA SER A 4 16.82 -24.13 15.97
C SER A 4 16.73 -25.47 15.24
N SER A 5 16.47 -25.43 13.94
CA SER A 5 16.70 -26.55 13.03
C SER A 5 17.97 -26.28 12.24
N ASP A 6 19.00 -27.09 12.47
CA ASP A 6 20.15 -27.37 11.61
C ASP A 6 20.55 -26.28 10.58
N GLN A 7 21.28 -25.27 11.07
CA GLN A 7 22.30 -24.44 10.39
C GLN A 7 22.27 -24.32 8.84
N ARG A 8 21.12 -24.03 8.25
CA ARG A 8 21.01 -23.45 6.91
C ARG A 8 19.99 -22.33 6.96
N THR A 9 20.46 -21.11 6.81
CA THR A 9 19.65 -19.89 6.64
C THR A 9 19.04 -19.80 5.23
N SER A 10 19.38 -20.74 4.35
CA SER A 10 18.83 -20.83 3.01
C SER A 10 17.34 -21.16 3.07
N GLY A 11 16.51 -20.27 2.52
CA GLY A 11 15.06 -20.34 2.63
C GLY A 11 14.47 -19.60 3.83
N SER A 12 15.30 -18.94 4.67
CA SER A 12 14.82 -18.06 5.73
C SER A 12 14.49 -16.67 5.18
N GLU A 13 13.34 -16.12 5.60
CA GLU A 13 12.99 -14.71 5.44
C GLU A 13 13.21 -13.96 6.75
N ILE A 14 13.89 -12.82 6.68
CA ILE A 14 14.18 -11.94 7.82
C ILE A 14 13.53 -10.58 7.53
N ILE A 15 12.82 -10.02 8.51
CA ILE A 15 12.36 -8.63 8.46
C ILE A 15 13.26 -7.81 9.38
N LEU A 16 14.07 -6.94 8.79
CA LEU A 16 14.96 -6.02 9.51
C LEU A 16 14.31 -4.63 9.59
N LEU A 17 13.99 -4.21 10.81
CA LEU A 17 13.39 -2.91 11.13
C LEU A 17 14.37 -2.11 11.98
N THR A 18 14.90 -1.01 11.45
CA THR A 18 15.89 -0.17 12.15
C THR A 18 16.05 1.20 11.47
N ASP A 19 16.54 2.18 12.23
CA ASP A 19 17.05 3.47 11.79
C ASP A 19 18.54 3.41 11.39
N GLY A 20 19.19 2.26 11.52
CA GLY A 20 20.53 2.03 10.98
C GLY A 20 21.63 2.83 11.67
N GLU A 21 21.52 3.09 12.98
CA GLU A 21 22.62 3.71 13.75
C GLU A 21 23.91 2.87 13.77
N ASP A 22 23.82 1.57 13.45
CA ASP A 22 24.96 0.67 13.34
C ASP A 22 25.78 0.93 12.06
N ASN A 23 26.97 1.48 12.24
CA ASN A 23 27.92 1.76 11.15
C ASN A 23 28.76 0.54 10.72
N GLN A 24 28.54 -0.64 11.31
CA GLN A 24 29.28 -1.87 11.02
C GLN A 24 28.46 -2.89 10.21
N ILE A 25 27.24 -2.54 9.79
CA ILE A 25 26.36 -3.46 9.05
C ILE A 25 27.00 -3.98 7.75
N SER A 26 27.85 -3.18 7.10
CA SER A 26 28.60 -3.59 5.92
C SER A 26 29.53 -4.78 6.14
N SER A 27 29.98 -5.02 7.38
CA SER A 27 30.86 -6.14 7.73
C SER A 27 30.20 -7.51 7.56
N CYS A 28 28.86 -7.58 7.61
CA CYS A 28 28.13 -8.84 7.48
C CYS A 28 27.63 -9.11 6.05
N PHE A 29 27.85 -8.20 5.09
CA PHE A 29 27.29 -8.32 3.74
C PHE A 29 27.75 -9.57 3.00
N GLU A 30 29.04 -9.91 3.07
CA GLU A 30 29.54 -11.13 2.44
C GLU A 30 28.94 -12.39 3.07
N ALA A 31 28.77 -12.43 4.39
CA ALA A 31 28.12 -13.55 5.06
C ALA A 31 26.64 -13.67 4.63
N VAL A 32 25.90 -12.55 4.61
CA VAL A 32 24.49 -12.50 4.19
C VAL A 32 24.34 -12.94 2.73
N LYS A 33 25.21 -12.51 1.83
CA LYS A 33 25.17 -12.86 0.41
C LYS A 33 25.28 -14.37 0.18
N HIS A 34 26.11 -15.06 0.97
CA HIS A 34 26.31 -16.51 0.88
C HIS A 34 25.30 -17.30 1.74
N SER A 35 24.54 -16.62 2.60
CA SER A 35 23.62 -17.27 3.55
C SER A 35 22.38 -17.88 2.88
N GLY A 36 22.00 -17.38 1.69
CA GLY A 36 20.75 -17.74 1.01
C GLY A 36 19.48 -17.26 1.73
N ALA A 37 19.60 -16.38 2.73
CA ALA A 37 18.47 -15.73 3.38
C ALA A 37 17.96 -14.55 2.55
N ILE A 38 16.65 -14.32 2.60
CA ILE A 38 15.99 -13.13 2.04
C ILE A 38 15.80 -12.13 3.18
N ILE A 39 16.29 -10.91 3.02
CA ILE A 39 16.16 -9.86 4.05
C ILE A 39 15.25 -8.75 3.51
N HIS A 40 14.05 -8.65 4.06
CA HIS A 40 13.19 -7.50 3.86
C HIS A 40 13.61 -6.38 4.81
N THR A 41 13.70 -5.15 4.33
CA THR A 41 14.11 -4.00 5.15
C THR A 41 12.99 -2.98 5.32
N ILE A 42 12.83 -2.48 6.54
CA ILE A 42 11.95 -1.37 6.88
C ILE A 42 12.83 -0.29 7.53
N ALA A 43 13.13 0.75 6.75
CA ALA A 43 13.89 1.91 7.20
C ALA A 43 13.01 2.79 8.11
N LEU A 44 13.47 3.06 9.33
CA LEU A 44 12.75 3.87 10.32
C LEU A 44 13.24 5.33 10.33
N GLY A 45 12.38 6.23 9.88
CA GLY A 45 12.62 7.67 9.93
C GLY A 45 13.69 8.17 8.95
N PRO A 46 13.84 9.50 8.85
CA PRO A 46 14.66 10.14 7.82
C PRO A 46 16.17 10.04 8.07
N GLN A 47 16.58 9.38 9.16
CA GLN A 47 18.00 9.13 9.48
C GLN A 47 18.38 7.68 9.20
N ALA A 48 17.45 6.88 8.65
CA ALA A 48 17.69 5.50 8.30
C ALA A 48 18.93 5.35 7.41
N ALA A 49 19.87 4.48 7.81
CA ALA A 49 21.06 4.25 7.02
C ALA A 49 20.73 3.67 5.63
N GLN A 50 21.31 4.27 4.59
CA GLN A 50 21.17 3.83 3.19
C GLN A 50 21.66 2.38 3.00
N GLU A 51 22.56 1.90 3.86
CA GLU A 51 23.08 0.54 3.86
C GLU A 51 21.98 -0.52 4.07
N LEU A 52 20.83 -0.16 4.66
CA LEU A 52 19.66 -1.02 4.78
C LEU A 52 19.02 -1.33 3.43
N GLU A 53 19.07 -0.41 2.47
CA GLU A 53 18.57 -0.64 1.10
C GLU A 53 19.43 -1.67 0.37
N ARG A 54 20.72 -1.74 0.71
CA ARG A 54 21.68 -2.66 0.09
C ARG A 54 21.42 -4.09 0.50
N LEU A 55 21.01 -4.35 1.74
CA LEU A 55 20.68 -5.68 2.23
C LEU A 55 19.51 -6.31 1.48
N SER A 56 18.40 -5.58 1.34
CA SER A 56 17.23 -6.08 0.59
C SER A 56 17.56 -6.27 -0.88
N THR A 57 18.27 -5.31 -1.50
CA THR A 57 18.72 -5.44 -2.90
C THR A 57 19.60 -6.68 -3.12
N MET A 58 20.54 -6.94 -2.22
CA MET A 58 21.49 -8.06 -2.35
C MET A 58 20.84 -9.42 -2.15
N THR A 59 19.79 -9.50 -1.33
CA THR A 59 19.12 -10.76 -0.97
C THR A 59 17.84 -11.00 -1.76
N GLY A 60 17.45 -10.06 -2.65
CA GLY A 60 16.18 -10.10 -3.36
C GLY A 60 14.96 -9.81 -2.47
N GLY A 61 15.18 -9.25 -1.28
CA GLY A 61 14.14 -8.88 -0.35
C GLY A 61 13.42 -7.58 -0.73
N LEU A 62 12.27 -7.37 -0.10
CA LEU A 62 11.48 -6.15 -0.27
C LEU A 62 12.03 -5.02 0.60
N ARG A 63 11.76 -3.78 0.20
CA ARG A 63 12.18 -2.59 0.93
C ARG A 63 11.00 -1.67 1.19
N PHE A 64 10.95 -1.16 2.41
CA PHE A 64 9.92 -0.25 2.88
C PHE A 64 10.57 0.85 3.70
N TYR A 65 9.84 1.94 3.83
CA TYR A 65 10.18 3.08 4.66
C TYR A 65 8.98 3.39 5.55
N ALA A 66 9.24 3.69 6.82
CA ALA A 66 8.23 4.13 7.76
C ALA A 66 8.76 5.37 8.50
N ASN A 67 8.09 6.50 8.34
CA ASN A 67 8.60 7.76 8.87
C ASN A 67 8.46 7.80 10.39
N LYS A 68 7.21 7.87 10.87
CA LYS A 68 6.82 7.91 12.29
C LYS A 68 5.41 7.39 12.57
N ASP A 69 4.62 7.12 11.52
CA ASP A 69 3.22 6.72 11.67
C ASP A 69 3.11 5.20 11.77
N LEU A 70 2.29 4.73 12.72
CA LEU A 70 2.00 3.30 12.88
C LEU A 70 1.41 2.69 11.60
N THR A 71 0.63 3.48 10.86
CA THR A 71 0.05 3.08 9.57
C THR A 71 1.12 2.70 8.56
N ASP A 72 2.24 3.45 8.48
CA ASP A 72 3.34 3.13 7.56
C ASP A 72 3.97 1.78 7.92
N LEU A 73 4.16 1.54 9.22
CA LEU A 73 4.70 0.27 9.71
C LEU A 73 3.76 -0.90 9.41
N ILE A 74 2.45 -0.73 9.63
CA ILE A 74 1.45 -1.74 9.31
C ILE A 74 1.44 -2.01 7.80
N ASN A 75 1.46 -0.97 6.97
CA ASN A 75 1.48 -1.09 5.51
C ASN A 75 2.75 -1.81 5.03
N ALA A 76 3.91 -1.54 5.64
CA ALA A 76 5.16 -2.24 5.36
C ALA A 76 5.06 -3.73 5.70
N PHE A 77 4.59 -4.08 6.91
CA PHE A 77 4.41 -5.48 7.31
C PHE A 77 3.38 -6.21 6.44
N SER A 78 2.27 -5.56 6.09
CA SER A 78 1.26 -6.13 5.20
C SER A 78 1.82 -6.36 3.80
N GLY A 79 2.63 -5.43 3.29
CA GLY A 79 3.34 -5.57 2.02
C GLY A 79 4.25 -6.80 2.00
N ILE A 80 5.06 -6.98 3.05
CA ILE A 80 5.96 -8.14 3.18
C ILE A 80 5.16 -9.46 3.28
N SER A 81 4.17 -9.51 4.18
CA SER A 81 3.40 -10.74 4.43
C SER A 81 2.53 -11.19 3.25
N SER A 82 2.22 -10.29 2.31
CA SER A 82 1.43 -10.63 1.12
C SER A 82 2.23 -11.40 0.05
N GLY A 83 3.57 -11.44 0.17
CA GLY A 83 4.45 -12.10 -0.80
C GLY A 83 4.71 -13.59 -0.54
N SER A 84 4.40 -14.11 0.65
CA SER A 84 4.73 -15.48 1.07
C SER A 84 3.51 -16.25 1.59
N GLY A 85 3.55 -17.59 1.47
CA GLY A 85 2.48 -18.49 1.91
C GLY A 85 1.32 -18.65 0.93
N SER A 86 0.29 -19.40 1.35
CA SER A 86 -0.92 -19.60 0.54
C SER A 86 -1.77 -18.34 0.54
N ILE A 87 -2.25 -17.92 -0.63
CA ILE A 87 -3.18 -16.79 -0.81
C ILE A 87 -4.40 -16.89 0.14
N SER A 88 -4.86 -18.11 0.42
CA SER A 88 -6.00 -18.35 1.32
C SER A 88 -5.71 -18.08 2.79
N GLU A 89 -4.43 -18.10 3.19
CA GLU A 89 -3.97 -17.91 4.58
C GLU A 89 -3.42 -16.50 4.84
N GLN A 90 -3.11 -15.77 3.76
CA GLN A 90 -2.62 -14.41 3.83
C GLN A 90 -3.66 -13.47 4.43
N ALA A 91 -3.19 -12.59 5.32
CA ALA A 91 -4.00 -11.47 5.79
C ALA A 91 -4.12 -10.42 4.68
N LEU A 92 -5.35 -10.02 4.40
CA LEU A 92 -5.68 -8.95 3.47
C LEU A 92 -6.01 -7.70 4.28
N GLN A 93 -5.39 -6.59 3.93
CA GLN A 93 -5.70 -5.30 4.52
C GLN A 93 -6.78 -4.60 3.71
N LEU A 94 -7.88 -4.25 4.36
CA LEU A 94 -9.01 -3.55 3.73
C LEU A 94 -8.91 -2.04 3.94
N GLU A 95 -8.34 -1.64 5.08
CA GLU A 95 -8.17 -0.25 5.45
C GLU A 95 -6.99 -0.05 6.41
N SER A 96 -6.27 1.06 6.24
CA SER A 96 -5.30 1.59 7.20
C SER A 96 -5.26 3.10 7.06
N LYS A 97 -5.75 3.83 8.06
CA LYS A 97 -5.76 5.29 8.03
C LYS A 97 -5.41 5.85 9.39
N THR A 98 -4.50 6.82 9.39
CA THR A 98 -4.25 7.72 10.53
C THR A 98 -5.06 9.00 10.33
N LEU A 99 -5.82 9.41 11.35
CA LEU A 99 -6.69 10.58 11.32
C LEU A 99 -6.37 11.48 12.51
N ASN A 100 -6.10 12.77 12.25
CA ASN A 100 -6.00 13.78 13.29
C ASN A 100 -7.41 14.28 13.66
N ILE A 101 -7.89 13.88 14.83
CA ILE A 101 -9.25 14.21 15.29
C ILE A 101 -9.17 15.30 16.35
N GLY A 102 -9.80 16.43 16.07
CA GLY A 102 -9.95 17.52 17.03
C GLY A 102 -10.64 17.07 18.33
N GLY A 103 -10.40 17.80 19.42
CA GLY A 103 -11.05 17.53 20.69
C GLY A 103 -12.58 17.56 20.56
N ARG A 104 -13.26 16.62 21.22
CA ARG A 104 -14.73 16.48 21.17
C ARG A 104 -15.33 16.36 19.76
N LYS A 105 -14.54 15.92 18.77
CA LYS A 105 -15.01 15.64 17.41
C LYS A 105 -15.13 14.16 17.15
N GLN A 106 -15.99 13.83 16.19
CA GLN A 106 -16.25 12.49 15.71
C GLN A 106 -15.88 12.38 14.24
N ILE A 107 -15.40 11.21 13.83
CA ILE A 107 -15.27 10.85 12.42
C ILE A 107 -15.95 9.52 12.15
N THR A 108 -16.36 9.32 10.91
CA THR A 108 -17.00 8.10 10.44
C THR A 108 -16.30 7.63 9.18
N GLY A 109 -16.22 6.33 9.00
CA GLY A 109 -15.71 5.70 7.78
C GLY A 109 -16.43 4.40 7.48
N THR A 110 -16.16 3.86 6.30
CA THR A 110 -16.82 2.67 5.77
C THR A 110 -15.79 1.70 5.22
N VAL A 111 -16.00 0.41 5.47
CA VAL A 111 -15.15 -0.68 4.99
C VAL A 111 -16.04 -1.67 4.25
N PRO A 112 -15.96 -1.77 2.93
CA PRO A 112 -16.65 -2.82 2.19
C PRO A 112 -15.96 -4.18 2.41
N VAL A 113 -16.77 -5.19 2.70
CA VAL A 113 -16.35 -6.60 2.83
C VAL A 113 -17.12 -7.40 1.79
N ASP A 114 -16.45 -7.88 0.75
CA ASP A 114 -17.07 -8.67 -0.32
C ASP A 114 -17.24 -10.15 0.08
N SER A 115 -17.98 -10.90 -0.71
CA SER A 115 -18.31 -12.31 -0.47
C SER A 115 -17.13 -13.28 -0.46
N THR A 116 -15.93 -12.88 -0.91
CA THR A 116 -14.74 -13.74 -0.99
C THR A 116 -13.87 -13.70 0.27
N ILE A 117 -14.16 -12.78 1.19
CA ILE A 117 -13.43 -12.54 2.43
C ILE A 117 -14.35 -12.61 3.65
N GLY A 118 -13.78 -12.38 4.84
CA GLY A 118 -14.52 -12.27 6.08
C GLY A 118 -14.05 -13.23 7.17
N ASN A 119 -13.21 -14.21 6.85
CA ASN A 119 -12.59 -15.05 7.88
C ASN A 119 -11.53 -14.25 8.66
N ASP A 120 -11.33 -14.57 9.94
CA ASP A 120 -10.34 -13.90 10.81
C ASP A 120 -10.32 -12.37 10.65
N THR A 121 -11.50 -11.75 10.67
CA THR A 121 -11.63 -10.30 10.48
C THR A 121 -11.39 -9.54 11.78
N PHE A 122 -10.46 -8.60 11.75
CA PHE A 122 -10.09 -7.77 12.90
C PHE A 122 -10.25 -6.29 12.59
N PHE A 123 -10.82 -5.57 13.55
CA PHE A 123 -10.78 -4.11 13.62
C PHE A 123 -9.85 -3.71 14.76
N VAL A 124 -8.81 -2.95 14.43
CA VAL A 124 -7.84 -2.43 15.40
C VAL A 124 -7.89 -0.92 15.38
N VAL A 125 -8.06 -0.33 16.57
CA VAL A 125 -8.04 1.12 16.77
C VAL A 125 -6.88 1.46 17.69
N THR A 126 -6.05 2.42 17.29
CA THR A 126 -4.96 2.95 18.13
C THR A 126 -5.11 4.45 18.35
N TRP A 127 -4.50 4.97 19.41
CA TRP A 127 -4.62 6.38 19.80
C TRP A 127 -3.34 6.93 20.45
N THR A 128 -3.16 8.25 20.37
CA THR A 128 -1.98 8.92 20.95
C THR A 128 -2.21 9.65 22.26
N VAL A 129 -3.45 9.86 22.70
CA VAL A 129 -3.72 10.57 23.97
C VAL A 129 -4.61 9.73 24.88
N GLN A 130 -5.88 9.56 24.48
CA GLN A 130 -6.90 8.90 25.30
C GLN A 130 -7.72 7.94 24.44
N LYS A 131 -8.07 6.78 25.00
CA LYS A 131 -8.95 5.79 24.34
C LYS A 131 -10.23 6.46 23.85
N PRO A 132 -10.49 6.48 22.53
CA PRO A 132 -11.68 7.09 21.96
C PRO A 132 -12.92 6.26 22.33
N GLU A 133 -14.09 6.83 22.09
CA GLU A 133 -15.29 6.01 21.96
C GLU A 133 -15.36 5.43 20.55
N ILE A 134 -15.54 4.12 20.46
CA ILE A 134 -15.55 3.34 19.24
C ILE A 134 -16.94 2.74 19.08
N VAL A 135 -17.52 2.94 17.91
CA VAL A 135 -18.75 2.27 17.47
C VAL A 135 -18.50 1.67 16.10
N LEU A 136 -18.70 0.37 15.98
CA LEU A 136 -18.70 -0.36 14.71
C LEU A 136 -20.10 -0.90 14.47
N GLN A 137 -20.59 -0.84 13.25
CA GLN A 137 -21.87 -1.41 12.86
C GLN A 137 -21.67 -2.30 11.63
N ASP A 138 -22.21 -3.51 11.71
CA ASP A 138 -22.20 -4.47 10.60
C ASP A 138 -23.28 -4.13 9.56
N PRO A 139 -23.21 -4.73 8.35
CA PRO A 139 -24.19 -4.49 7.29
C PRO A 139 -25.64 -4.83 7.67
N LYS A 140 -25.86 -5.68 8.69
CA LYS A 140 -27.18 -6.08 9.20
C LYS A 140 -27.69 -5.18 10.33
N GLY A 141 -26.91 -4.18 10.75
CA GLY A 141 -27.28 -3.21 11.77
C GLY A 141 -26.86 -3.58 13.20
N LYS A 142 -26.15 -4.69 13.42
CA LYS A 142 -25.60 -5.03 14.73
C LYS A 142 -24.49 -4.05 15.08
N LYS A 143 -24.55 -3.50 16.29
CA LYS A 143 -23.57 -2.54 16.80
C LYS A 143 -22.64 -3.19 17.80
N TYR A 144 -21.35 -2.94 17.61
CA TYR A 144 -20.27 -3.25 18.53
C TYR A 144 -19.78 -1.93 19.14
N LYS A 145 -19.68 -1.88 20.45
CA LYS A 145 -19.27 -0.70 21.21
C LYS A 145 -17.85 -0.85 21.70
N THR A 146 -17.29 0.24 22.22
CA THR A 146 -15.97 0.30 22.86
C THR A 146 -15.68 -0.84 23.85
N SER A 147 -16.70 -1.34 24.55
CA SER A 147 -16.59 -2.45 25.51
C SER A 147 -16.31 -3.81 24.86
N ASP A 148 -16.69 -3.99 23.60
CA ASP A 148 -16.48 -5.24 22.86
C ASP A 148 -15.04 -5.35 22.35
N PHE A 149 -14.33 -4.23 22.29
CA PHE A 149 -12.91 -4.18 21.93
C PHE A 149 -12.06 -4.56 23.13
N LYS A 150 -11.21 -5.57 22.94
CA LYS A 150 -10.21 -6.00 23.93
C LYS A 150 -9.02 -5.06 23.87
N ASP A 151 -8.71 -4.44 25.00
CA ASP A 151 -7.50 -3.64 25.14
C ASP A 151 -6.27 -4.54 25.08
N ASP A 152 -5.21 -4.02 24.48
CA ASP A 152 -3.94 -4.73 24.46
C ASP A 152 -3.29 -4.74 25.86
N LYS A 153 -2.80 -5.91 26.27
CA LYS A 153 -2.23 -6.13 27.60
C LYS A 153 -0.91 -5.39 27.82
N LEU A 154 -0.26 -4.94 26.74
CA LEU A 154 1.04 -4.26 26.77
C LEU A 154 0.94 -2.73 26.89
N ASN A 155 -0.25 -2.19 27.18
CA ASN A 155 -0.49 -0.74 27.30
C ASN A 155 -0.14 0.08 26.03
N ILE A 156 -0.12 -0.55 24.87
CA ILE A 156 0.26 0.06 23.58
C ILE A 156 -0.81 0.98 22.98
N ARG A 157 -1.71 1.56 23.80
CA ARG A 157 -2.79 2.46 23.39
C ARG A 157 -3.56 1.95 22.16
N SER A 158 -3.95 0.67 22.22
CA SER A 158 -4.70 0.00 21.17
C SER A 158 -5.82 -0.85 21.75
N ALA A 159 -6.88 -1.00 20.96
CA ALA A 159 -8.00 -1.89 21.25
C ALA A 159 -8.36 -2.66 19.98
N ARG A 160 -8.62 -3.95 20.13
CA ARG A 160 -8.94 -4.86 19.00
C ARG A 160 -10.28 -5.55 19.17
N LEU A 161 -11.03 -5.65 18.10
CA LEU A 161 -12.24 -6.46 17.99
C LEU A 161 -12.02 -7.52 16.93
N GLN A 162 -12.18 -8.79 17.32
CA GLN A 162 -12.28 -9.90 16.37
C GLN A 162 -13.76 -10.13 16.08
N ILE A 163 -14.14 -10.17 14.81
CA ILE A 163 -15.50 -10.54 14.43
C ILE A 163 -15.66 -12.06 14.64
N PRO A 164 -16.65 -12.52 15.44
CA PRO A 164 -16.86 -13.95 15.63
C PRO A 164 -17.30 -14.63 14.34
N GLY A 165 -16.65 -15.73 13.97
CA GLY A 165 -16.95 -16.46 12.75
C GLY A 165 -16.57 -15.70 11.50
N ILE A 166 -17.38 -15.84 10.45
CA ILE A 166 -17.19 -15.16 9.17
C ILE A 166 -17.88 -13.80 9.23
N ALA A 167 -17.15 -12.74 8.94
CA ALA A 167 -17.72 -11.40 8.85
C ALA A 167 -18.77 -11.31 7.74
N GLU A 168 -19.85 -10.60 8.05
CA GLU A 168 -20.95 -10.34 7.13
C GLU A 168 -20.47 -9.57 5.90
N THR A 169 -20.96 -9.99 4.73
CA THR A 169 -20.72 -9.32 3.45
C THR A 169 -21.51 -8.01 3.40
N GLY A 170 -20.89 -6.96 2.89
CA GLY A 170 -21.46 -5.63 2.73
C GLY A 170 -20.61 -4.53 3.36
N THR A 171 -21.19 -3.33 3.44
CA THR A 171 -20.51 -2.14 3.98
C THR A 171 -20.59 -2.09 5.49
N TRP A 172 -19.45 -2.23 6.15
CA TRP A 172 -19.29 -1.97 7.59
C TRP A 172 -19.06 -0.49 7.82
N THR A 173 -19.65 0.09 8.87
CA THR A 173 -19.45 1.50 9.22
C THR A 173 -18.80 1.60 10.59
N TYR A 174 -17.72 2.36 10.71
CA TYR A 174 -17.09 2.66 11.99
C TYR A 174 -17.19 4.13 12.32
N SER A 175 -17.21 4.44 13.60
CA SER A 175 -17.21 5.79 14.13
C SER A 175 -16.27 5.90 15.32
N LEU A 176 -15.43 6.93 15.29
CA LEU A 176 -14.49 7.24 16.37
C LEU A 176 -14.78 8.63 16.92
N PHE A 177 -15.05 8.71 18.22
CA PHE A 177 -15.24 9.97 18.92
C PHE A 177 -14.07 10.24 19.86
N ASN A 178 -13.40 11.38 19.63
CA ASN A 178 -12.33 11.87 20.49
C ASN A 178 -12.94 12.47 21.77
N LYS A 179 -12.85 11.72 22.87
CA LYS A 179 -13.33 12.17 24.19
C LYS A 179 -12.43 13.23 24.83
N ASP A 180 -11.20 13.40 24.37
CA ASP A 180 -10.30 14.41 24.92
C ASP A 180 -10.69 15.81 24.42
N ALA A 181 -10.29 16.85 25.16
CA ALA A 181 -10.44 18.24 24.72
C ALA A 181 -9.34 18.65 23.72
N LYS A 182 -8.21 17.94 23.71
CA LYS A 182 -7.10 18.12 22.77
C LYS A 182 -7.28 17.24 21.55
N SER A 183 -6.71 17.68 20.44
CA SER A 183 -6.60 16.84 19.25
C SER A 183 -5.70 15.63 19.51
N GLN A 184 -6.00 14.51 18.87
CA GLN A 184 -5.15 13.32 18.89
C GLN A 184 -5.17 12.59 17.56
N LEU A 185 -4.13 11.80 17.30
CA LEU A 185 -4.08 10.89 16.18
C LEU A 185 -4.78 9.60 16.59
N LEU A 186 -5.76 9.19 15.79
CA LEU A 186 -6.38 7.88 15.87
C LEU A 186 -6.08 7.13 14.58
N ALA A 187 -5.73 5.85 14.68
CA ALA A 187 -5.61 5.00 13.50
C ALA A 187 -6.64 3.87 13.54
N VAL A 188 -7.21 3.57 12.37
CA VAL A 188 -8.05 2.39 12.15
C VAL A 188 -7.31 1.48 11.19
N THR A 189 -7.19 0.21 11.56
CA THR A 189 -6.72 -0.85 10.66
C THR A 189 -7.74 -1.96 10.63
N VAL A 190 -8.08 -2.40 9.42
CA VAL A 190 -8.99 -3.52 9.20
C VAL A 190 -8.29 -4.57 8.36
N THR A 191 -8.21 -5.77 8.92
CA THR A 191 -7.64 -6.93 8.25
C THR A 191 -8.65 -8.07 8.22
N THR A 192 -8.54 -8.92 7.22
CA THR A 192 -9.39 -10.10 7.01
C THR A 192 -8.57 -11.20 6.32
N ARG A 193 -9.19 -12.36 6.10
CA ARG A 193 -8.64 -13.45 5.31
C ARG A 193 -9.68 -13.95 4.32
N ALA A 194 -9.21 -14.76 3.36
CA ALA A 194 -10.08 -15.44 2.42
C ALA A 194 -11.16 -16.23 3.17
N ARG A 195 -12.40 -16.13 2.71
CA ARG A 195 -13.54 -16.85 3.29
C ARG A 195 -13.41 -18.36 3.10
N SER A 196 -12.83 -18.78 1.99
CA SER A 196 -12.69 -20.18 1.60
C SER A 196 -11.34 -20.39 0.91
N PRO A 197 -10.66 -21.53 1.13
CA PRO A 197 -9.45 -21.86 0.39
C PRO A 197 -9.71 -22.19 -1.09
N THR A 198 -10.95 -22.46 -1.48
CA THR A 198 -11.34 -22.82 -2.85
C THR A 198 -11.85 -21.64 -3.67
N THR A 199 -12.16 -20.51 -3.02
CA THR A 199 -12.63 -19.30 -3.69
C THR A 199 -11.57 -18.22 -3.48
N PRO A 200 -10.77 -17.88 -4.50
CA PRO A 200 -9.72 -16.90 -4.33
C PRO A 200 -10.33 -15.53 -4.02
N PRO A 201 -9.74 -14.79 -3.07
CA PRO A 201 -10.17 -13.43 -2.80
C PRO A 201 -9.75 -12.49 -3.93
N VAL A 202 -10.40 -11.33 -4.00
CA VAL A 202 -9.87 -10.19 -4.76
C VAL A 202 -8.58 -9.73 -4.09
N ILE A 203 -7.54 -9.49 -4.88
CA ILE A 203 -6.21 -9.07 -4.43
C ILE A 203 -5.79 -7.86 -5.23
N ALA A 204 -5.24 -6.86 -4.54
CA ALA A 204 -4.50 -5.78 -5.15
C ALA A 204 -3.01 -5.99 -4.88
N THR A 205 -2.20 -5.87 -5.93
CA THR A 205 -0.73 -5.85 -5.83
C THR A 205 -0.21 -4.58 -6.45
N ALA A 206 0.78 -3.94 -5.83
CA ALA A 206 1.45 -2.75 -6.35
C ALA A 206 2.96 -2.96 -6.36
N HIS A 207 3.66 -2.39 -7.34
CA HIS A 207 5.11 -2.37 -7.40
C HIS A 207 5.60 -1.22 -8.28
N MET A 208 6.87 -0.84 -8.10
CA MET A 208 7.54 0.14 -8.94
C MET A 208 8.30 -0.55 -10.08
N ASN A 209 8.53 0.15 -11.20
CA ASN A 209 9.33 -0.40 -12.30
C ASN A 209 10.80 -0.64 -11.93
N GLN A 210 11.32 0.12 -10.97
CA GLN A 210 12.70 0.03 -10.55
C GLN A 210 12.88 0.55 -9.13
N ASN A 211 14.04 0.23 -8.56
CA ASN A 211 14.32 0.58 -7.19
C ASN A 211 14.82 2.04 -7.01
N THR A 212 15.63 2.50 -7.95
CA THR A 212 16.20 3.84 -7.91
C THR A 212 15.93 4.52 -9.24
N ALA A 213 15.33 5.70 -9.20
CA ALA A 213 15.16 6.54 -10.37
C ALA A 213 16.22 7.65 -10.39
N GLN A 214 16.82 7.88 -11.55
CA GLN A 214 17.73 9.01 -11.75
C GLN A 214 16.93 10.18 -12.34
N TYR A 215 16.89 11.31 -11.64
CA TYR A 215 16.26 12.53 -12.15
C TYR A 215 16.88 12.95 -13.49
N PRO A 216 16.08 13.38 -14.49
CA PRO A 216 14.62 13.58 -14.47
C PRO A 216 13.79 12.38 -14.95
N SER A 217 14.36 11.17 -14.97
CA SER A 217 13.64 9.97 -15.44
C SER A 217 12.47 9.62 -14.50
N PRO A 218 11.27 9.33 -15.04
CA PRO A 218 10.10 9.07 -14.22
C PRO A 218 10.19 7.72 -13.50
N MET A 219 9.60 7.65 -12.32
CA MET A 219 9.24 6.40 -11.65
C MET A 219 7.84 5.98 -12.12
N ILE A 220 7.67 4.70 -12.49
CA ILE A 220 6.39 4.17 -12.95
C ILE A 220 5.82 3.26 -11.85
N VAL A 221 4.58 3.56 -11.44
CA VAL A 221 3.81 2.75 -10.49
C VAL A 221 2.94 1.76 -11.28
N TYR A 222 3.08 0.47 -10.98
CA TYR A 222 2.20 -0.56 -11.48
C TYR A 222 1.27 -1.04 -10.37
N ALA A 223 0.02 -1.26 -10.71
CA ALA A 223 -0.95 -1.94 -9.86
C ALA A 223 -1.70 -3.00 -10.67
N ARG A 224 -2.10 -4.06 -10.01
CA ARG A 224 -2.94 -5.13 -10.57
C ARG A 224 -4.01 -5.49 -9.57
N VAL A 225 -5.26 -5.53 -10.03
CA VAL A 225 -6.40 -6.02 -9.25
C VAL A 225 -6.94 -7.28 -9.93
N SER A 226 -6.99 -8.37 -9.20
CA SER A 226 -7.38 -9.67 -9.74
C SER A 226 -8.07 -10.53 -8.69
N GLN A 227 -8.98 -11.38 -9.13
CA GLN A 227 -9.54 -12.45 -8.31
C GLN A 227 -9.06 -13.79 -8.87
N GLY A 228 -8.12 -14.43 -8.17
CA GLY A 228 -7.39 -15.57 -8.72
C GLY A 228 -6.65 -15.17 -10.00
N PHE A 229 -6.96 -15.84 -11.12
CA PHE A 229 -6.37 -15.52 -12.43
C PHE A 229 -7.21 -14.54 -13.27
N LEU A 230 -8.38 -14.14 -12.78
CA LEU A 230 -9.30 -13.27 -13.51
C LEU A 230 -9.02 -11.80 -13.17
N PRO A 231 -8.93 -10.91 -14.18
CA PRO A 231 -8.84 -9.48 -13.95
C PRO A 231 -10.14 -8.94 -13.35
N VAL A 232 -10.02 -7.90 -12.53
CA VAL A 232 -11.18 -7.12 -12.04
C VAL A 232 -11.22 -5.82 -12.83
N LEU A 233 -12.21 -5.66 -13.71
CA LEU A 233 -12.37 -4.45 -14.52
C LEU A 233 -13.13 -3.36 -13.76
N GLY A 234 -12.89 -2.10 -14.15
CA GLY A 234 -13.59 -0.94 -13.57
C GLY A 234 -13.18 -0.60 -12.14
N ALA A 235 -12.14 -1.24 -11.60
CA ALA A 235 -11.62 -0.90 -10.28
C ALA A 235 -11.06 0.53 -10.27
N ASN A 236 -11.49 1.34 -9.31
CA ASN A 236 -10.86 2.63 -9.05
C ASN A 236 -9.57 2.40 -8.26
N VAL A 237 -8.43 2.62 -8.90
CA VAL A 237 -7.12 2.39 -8.29
C VAL A 237 -6.43 3.73 -8.07
N THR A 238 -6.07 3.99 -6.82
CA THR A 238 -5.33 5.19 -6.42
C THR A 238 -4.05 4.78 -5.70
N ALA A 239 -2.92 5.34 -6.12
CA ALA A 239 -1.65 5.22 -5.42
C ALA A 239 -1.39 6.49 -4.60
N ILE A 240 -0.89 6.32 -3.38
CA ILE A 240 -0.44 7.42 -2.53
C ILE A 240 1.07 7.29 -2.37
N ILE A 241 1.81 8.31 -2.81
CA ILE A 241 3.26 8.40 -2.70
C ILE A 241 3.57 9.39 -1.57
N GLU A 242 4.31 8.95 -0.56
CA GLU A 242 4.74 9.78 0.55
C GLU A 242 6.26 9.99 0.51
N ALA A 243 6.70 11.24 0.52
CA ALA A 243 8.10 11.59 0.67
C ALA A 243 8.52 11.60 2.15
N GLU A 244 9.83 11.53 2.42
CA GLU A 244 10.38 11.50 3.78
C GLU A 244 10.00 12.71 4.65
N ASN A 245 9.68 13.84 4.02
CA ASN A 245 9.20 15.05 4.70
C ASN A 245 7.70 15.01 5.03
N GLY A 246 7.01 13.90 4.76
CA GLY A 246 5.58 13.70 4.96
C GLY A 246 4.69 14.27 3.84
N HIS A 247 5.27 14.82 2.77
CA HIS A 247 4.50 15.32 1.64
C HIS A 247 3.91 14.14 0.85
N ARG A 248 2.58 14.15 0.64
CA ARG A 248 1.85 13.10 -0.05
C ARG A 248 1.35 13.56 -1.42
N VAL A 249 1.54 12.72 -2.43
CA VAL A 249 0.97 12.88 -3.76
C VAL A 249 0.00 11.71 -4.01
N THR A 250 -1.18 12.04 -4.51
CA THR A 250 -2.19 11.04 -4.90
C THR A 250 -2.18 10.92 -6.42
N LEU A 251 -2.07 9.69 -6.91
CA LEU A 251 -2.03 9.36 -8.33
C LEU A 251 -3.16 8.38 -8.65
N GLU A 252 -4.03 8.76 -9.58
CA GLU A 252 -5.03 7.85 -10.15
C GLU A 252 -4.36 6.96 -11.21
N LEU A 253 -4.54 5.65 -11.08
CA LEU A 253 -3.97 4.66 -11.99
C LEU A 253 -5.04 4.18 -12.97
N TRP A 254 -4.98 4.73 -14.18
CA TRP A 254 -5.93 4.43 -15.25
C TRP A 254 -5.56 3.15 -15.99
N ASP A 255 -6.52 2.23 -16.10
CA ASP A 255 -6.41 1.05 -16.99
C ASP A 255 -7.03 1.37 -18.37
N ASN A 256 -6.49 2.40 -19.02
CA ASN A 256 -6.99 2.91 -20.31
C ASN A 256 -6.09 2.53 -21.50
N GLY A 257 -5.19 1.56 -21.33
CA GLY A 257 -4.26 1.13 -22.37
C GLY A 257 -3.18 2.17 -22.75
N ALA A 258 -3.09 3.32 -22.06
CA ALA A 258 -2.08 4.35 -22.34
C ALA A 258 -0.66 4.00 -21.80
N GLY A 259 -0.50 2.85 -21.15
CA GLY A 259 0.79 2.33 -20.70
C GLY A 259 1.68 1.87 -21.86
N LYS A 260 3.01 1.87 -21.66
CA LYS A 260 3.94 1.30 -22.63
C LYS A 260 3.68 -0.20 -22.77
N ILE A 261 3.10 -0.61 -23.90
CA ILE A 261 2.82 -2.01 -24.21
C ILE A 261 4.15 -2.75 -24.39
N ILE A 262 4.54 -3.53 -23.38
CA ILE A 262 5.53 -4.59 -23.55
C ILE A 262 4.72 -5.82 -23.96
N LEU A 263 4.88 -6.26 -25.21
CA LEU A 263 4.18 -7.42 -25.73
C LEU A 263 4.62 -8.66 -24.94
N ASN A 264 3.72 -9.21 -24.14
CA ASN A 264 3.85 -10.59 -23.70
C ASN A 264 3.74 -11.53 -24.91
N PRO A 265 4.29 -12.75 -24.83
CA PRO A 265 4.00 -13.80 -25.80
C PRO A 265 2.49 -13.90 -26.04
N PRO A 266 2.03 -14.15 -27.29
CA PRO A 266 0.61 -14.22 -27.59
C PRO A 266 -0.07 -15.23 -26.67
N ARG A 267 -1.07 -14.75 -25.92
CA ARG A 267 -1.89 -15.60 -25.06
C ARG A 267 -2.64 -16.60 -25.95
N PRO A 268 -2.71 -17.89 -25.59
CA PRO A 268 -3.63 -18.82 -26.24
C PRO A 268 -5.06 -18.24 -26.24
N GLU A 269 -5.78 -18.37 -27.36
CA GLU A 269 -7.19 -17.96 -27.44
C GLU A 269 -8.02 -18.79 -26.44
N ILE A 270 -8.29 -18.18 -25.29
CA ILE A 270 -9.22 -18.66 -24.27
C ILE A 270 -10.27 -17.55 -24.14
N GLN A 271 -11.55 -17.91 -24.00
CA GLN A 271 -12.61 -16.94 -23.74
C GLN A 271 -12.19 -16.02 -22.58
N GLU A 272 -12.19 -14.71 -22.83
CA GLU A 272 -11.88 -13.71 -21.80
C GLU A 272 -12.96 -13.77 -20.73
N ALA A 273 -12.62 -14.38 -19.60
CA ALA A 273 -13.45 -14.41 -18.42
C ALA A 273 -13.00 -13.30 -17.47
N GLU A 274 -13.96 -12.62 -16.87
CA GLU A 274 -13.76 -11.53 -15.93
C GLU A 274 -14.33 -11.90 -14.57
N ALA A 275 -13.80 -11.29 -13.51
CA ALA A 275 -14.38 -11.43 -12.18
C ALA A 275 -15.59 -10.50 -12.01
N THR A 276 -16.76 -11.06 -11.72
CA THR A 276 -17.91 -10.28 -11.24
C THR A 276 -17.76 -10.03 -9.74
N VAL A 277 -17.44 -8.80 -9.36
CA VAL A 277 -17.14 -8.45 -7.96
C VAL A 277 -18.15 -7.44 -7.43
N GLU A 278 -18.58 -7.64 -6.17
CA GLU A 278 -19.33 -6.67 -5.37
C GLU A 278 -18.44 -5.45 -5.02
N ASP A 279 -18.98 -4.46 -4.30
CA ASP A 279 -18.15 -3.40 -3.74
C ASP A 279 -17.04 -3.97 -2.84
N PHE A 280 -15.79 -3.58 -3.10
CA PHE A 280 -14.63 -4.07 -2.37
C PHE A 280 -13.63 -2.95 -2.08
N SER A 281 -12.76 -3.20 -1.09
CA SER A 281 -11.59 -2.38 -0.80
C SER A 281 -10.40 -3.30 -0.57
N ARG A 282 -9.25 -2.95 -1.14
CA ARG A 282 -7.97 -3.61 -0.90
C ARG A 282 -6.90 -2.55 -0.76
N LEU A 283 -6.10 -2.66 0.29
CA LEU A 283 -4.93 -1.83 0.52
C LEU A 283 -3.69 -2.73 0.46
N THR A 284 -2.69 -2.27 -0.28
CA THR A 284 -1.38 -2.93 -0.38
C THR A 284 -0.30 -1.87 -0.51
N SER A 285 0.93 -2.21 -0.11
CA SER A 285 2.08 -1.33 -0.22
C SER A 285 2.97 -1.76 -1.39
N GLY A 286 3.35 -0.81 -2.24
CA GLY A 286 4.26 -1.03 -3.37
C GLY A 286 5.74 -0.98 -3.01
N GLY A 287 6.07 -0.85 -1.72
CA GLY A 287 7.44 -0.64 -1.24
C GLY A 287 7.87 0.82 -1.24
N SER A 288 9.12 1.08 -0.86
CA SER A 288 9.76 2.39 -0.97
C SER A 288 10.61 2.50 -2.23
N PHE A 289 10.99 3.72 -2.61
CA PHE A 289 11.98 3.98 -3.66
C PHE A 289 12.78 5.25 -3.46
N THR A 290 13.91 5.32 -4.17
CA THR A 290 14.88 6.40 -4.06
C THR A 290 14.93 7.18 -5.36
N VAL A 291 14.99 8.51 -5.26
CA VAL A 291 15.21 9.40 -6.42
C VAL A 291 16.57 10.08 -6.26
N SER A 292 17.46 9.81 -7.19
CA SER A 292 18.84 10.28 -7.18
C SER A 292 19.02 11.44 -8.16
N GLY A 293 19.94 12.36 -7.85
CA GLY A 293 20.31 13.46 -8.75
C GLY A 293 19.26 14.57 -8.87
N ALA A 294 18.23 14.58 -8.00
CA ALA A 294 17.30 15.69 -7.90
C ALA A 294 18.01 16.91 -7.27
N PRO A 295 17.75 18.14 -7.77
CA PRO A 295 18.26 19.35 -7.14
C PRO A 295 17.75 19.48 -5.69
N PRO A 296 18.50 20.18 -4.80
CA PRO A 296 18.04 20.46 -3.44
C PRO A 296 16.68 21.16 -3.46
N GLY A 297 15.83 20.88 -2.48
CA GLY A 297 14.48 21.45 -2.39
C GLY A 297 14.51 22.99 -2.38
N GLY A 298 14.03 23.58 -3.47
CA GLY A 298 13.74 25.01 -3.66
C GLY A 298 12.56 25.14 -4.63
N ASP A 299 11.96 26.34 -4.73
CA ASP A 299 10.85 26.69 -5.65
C ASP A 299 11.27 26.61 -7.13
N HIS A 300 11.71 25.44 -7.56
CA HIS A 300 11.89 25.11 -8.95
C HIS A 300 10.52 24.67 -9.47
N ALA A 301 9.98 25.46 -10.40
CA ALA A 301 8.82 25.04 -11.18
C ALA A 301 9.08 23.59 -11.64
N PRO A 302 8.15 22.66 -11.40
CA PRO A 302 8.40 21.26 -11.72
C PRO A 302 8.56 21.14 -13.25
N VAL A 303 9.81 21.06 -13.69
CA VAL A 303 10.17 20.81 -15.08
C VAL A 303 9.98 19.31 -15.29
N PHE A 304 8.72 18.87 -15.30
CA PHE A 304 8.40 17.56 -15.84
C PHE A 304 8.71 17.63 -17.34
N PRO A 305 9.56 16.75 -17.88
CA PRO A 305 9.65 16.61 -19.33
C PRO A 305 8.24 16.29 -19.85
N PRO A 306 7.82 16.85 -21.01
CA PRO A 306 6.50 16.58 -21.54
C PRO A 306 6.37 15.07 -21.74
N ASN A 307 5.32 14.47 -21.16
CA ASN A 307 4.99 13.08 -21.50
C ASN A 307 4.65 12.99 -22.98
N ARG A 308 4.70 11.77 -23.52
CA ARG A 308 4.29 11.50 -24.90
C ARG A 308 2.82 11.92 -25.08
N VAL A 309 2.54 12.74 -26.09
CA VAL A 309 1.17 13.04 -26.52
C VAL A 309 0.57 11.77 -27.13
N THR A 310 -0.53 11.29 -26.57
CA THR A 310 -1.21 10.04 -26.98
C THR A 310 -2.53 10.27 -27.69
N ASP A 311 -3.03 11.51 -27.68
CA ASP A 311 -4.36 11.92 -28.13
C ASP A 311 -4.28 13.07 -29.16
N LEU A 312 -3.23 13.07 -29.99
CA LEU A 312 -3.09 14.06 -31.06
C LEU A 312 -4.16 13.82 -32.12
N GLU A 313 -5.08 14.77 -32.24
CA GLU A 313 -6.10 14.85 -33.26
C GLU A 313 -5.76 15.95 -34.27
N ALA A 314 -6.08 15.71 -35.53
CA ALA A 314 -5.82 16.65 -36.62
C ALA A 314 -7.06 16.81 -37.50
N GLU A 315 -7.56 18.03 -37.60
CA GLU A 315 -8.71 18.38 -38.42
C GLU A 315 -8.35 19.49 -39.41
N PHE A 316 -8.87 19.39 -40.64
CA PHE A 316 -8.74 20.46 -41.62
C PHE A 316 -9.84 21.50 -41.40
N ASN A 317 -9.44 22.75 -41.21
CA ASN A 317 -10.36 23.90 -41.17
C ASN A 317 -9.99 24.88 -42.29
N GLY A 318 -10.64 24.72 -43.44
CA GLY A 318 -10.27 25.41 -44.67
C GLY A 318 -8.86 25.02 -45.13
N ASP A 319 -8.01 26.02 -45.36
CA ASP A 319 -6.61 25.82 -45.78
C ASP A 319 -5.64 25.59 -44.61
N HIS A 320 -6.15 25.50 -43.37
CA HIS A 320 -5.32 25.35 -42.17
C HIS A 320 -5.55 23.98 -41.52
N LEU A 321 -4.46 23.37 -41.05
CA LEU A 321 -4.49 22.16 -40.23
C LEU A 321 -4.61 22.55 -38.76
N HIS A 322 -5.70 22.17 -38.12
CA HIS A 322 -5.94 22.38 -36.69
C HIS A 322 -5.57 21.13 -35.93
N LEU A 323 -4.63 21.25 -34.99
CA LEU A 323 -4.15 20.15 -34.17
C LEU A 323 -4.67 20.34 -32.74
N THR A 324 -5.24 19.29 -32.16
CA THR A 324 -5.73 19.29 -30.78
C THR A 324 -5.09 18.13 -30.02
N TRP A 325 -4.65 18.38 -28.79
CA TRP A 325 -4.11 17.35 -27.91
C TRP A 325 -4.16 17.79 -26.46
N THR A 326 -4.08 16.85 -25.52
CA THR A 326 -3.95 17.16 -24.10
C THR A 326 -2.48 17.40 -23.75
N ALA A 327 -2.13 18.62 -23.32
CA ALA A 327 -0.77 18.96 -22.92
C ALA A 327 -0.38 18.29 -21.59
N PRO A 328 0.65 17.42 -21.56
CA PRO A 328 1.09 16.81 -20.31
C PRO A 328 2.06 17.74 -19.58
N GLY A 329 1.61 18.31 -18.46
CA GLY A 329 2.51 18.90 -17.47
C GLY A 329 2.57 20.44 -17.40
N LYS A 330 1.73 21.19 -18.12
CA LYS A 330 1.53 22.66 -18.00
C LYS A 330 2.77 23.57 -18.17
N VAL A 331 3.95 23.04 -18.47
CA VAL A 331 5.24 23.79 -18.41
C VAL A 331 5.93 23.90 -19.78
N LEU A 332 5.48 23.18 -20.81
CA LEU A 332 6.13 23.17 -22.15
C LEU A 332 5.12 23.09 -23.31
N ASP A 333 3.95 23.72 -23.13
CA ASP A 333 2.76 23.55 -23.98
C ASP A 333 2.81 24.36 -25.30
N ARG A 334 3.97 24.96 -25.63
CA ARG A 334 4.14 25.79 -26.83
C ARG A 334 5.32 25.28 -27.67
N GLY A 335 5.00 24.68 -28.81
CA GLY A 335 5.94 24.44 -29.90
C GLY A 335 6.08 25.67 -30.80
N ARG A 336 7.24 25.82 -31.44
CA ARG A 336 7.46 26.73 -32.57
C ARG A 336 7.31 25.98 -33.87
#